data_AF-A0A7Y0NPY6-F1
#
_entry.id   AF-A0A7Y0NPY6-F1
#
_cell.length_a   1.000
_cell.length_b   1.000
_cell.length_c   1.000
_cell.angle_alpha   90.00
_cell.angle_beta   90.00
_cell.angle_gamma   90.00
#
_symmetry.space_group_name_H-M   'P 1'
#
loop_
_entity.id
_entity.type
_entity.pdbx_description
1 polymer ?
#
loop_
_entity_poly.entity_id
_entity_poly.type
_entity_poly.pdbx_seq_one_letter_code
_entity_poly.pdbx_strand_id
1 'polypeptide(L)'
;MKLSESKVIKNINRLATIVLVFYFIFLLQQFFTSSSPATSKAVKSYEVYNVKLNYFTNKAEDPLKSWFNDTVVVQKTDRALVHLRFRSYDQLFSLPALLFQFSIVVYWLLIGAIIILIKMFFQSLTKDKVFTIRNASIIIWGSLLLICLPIARWFSQELFVSCINQLHLNDSKYALSNGEGIIASETVMGLITLAFGLAFKVGVDIKQENESFV
;
A
#
# COMPACT_ATOMS: atom_id res chain seq x y z
N MET A 1 -15.85 31.13 -13.83
CA MET A 1 -15.51 31.18 -12.40
C MET A 1 -14.10 30.64 -12.23
N LYS A 2 -13.18 31.36 -11.58
CA LYS A 2 -11.80 30.89 -11.40
C LYS A 2 -11.78 29.69 -10.44
N LEU A 3 -11.05 28.63 -10.78
CA LEU A 3 -10.94 27.45 -9.90
C LEU A 3 -10.24 27.82 -8.57
N SER A 4 -9.37 28.83 -8.57
CA SER A 4 -8.77 29.41 -7.36
C SER A 4 -9.77 30.04 -6.40
N GLU A 5 -10.98 30.39 -6.84
CA GLU A 5 -12.02 30.97 -5.99
C GLU A 5 -12.98 29.91 -5.46
N SER A 6 -12.95 28.71 -6.02
CA SER A 6 -13.81 27.59 -5.63
C SER A 6 -13.54 27.17 -4.18
N LYS A 7 -14.55 27.36 -3.32
CA LYS A 7 -14.54 26.87 -1.93
C LYS A 7 -14.34 25.35 -1.88
N VAL A 8 -14.88 24.63 -2.86
CA VAL A 8 -14.77 23.16 -2.95
C VAL A 8 -13.30 22.75 -3.11
N ILE A 9 -12.58 23.33 -4.06
CA ILE A 9 -11.17 22.98 -4.30
C ILE A 9 -10.29 23.34 -3.10
N LYS A 10 -10.53 24.50 -2.48
CA LYS A 10 -9.82 24.89 -1.26
C LYS A 10 -10.05 23.90 -0.12
N ASN A 11 -11.29 23.44 0.06
CA ASN A 11 -11.62 22.46 1.08
C ASN A 11 -10.99 21.09 0.79
N ILE A 12 -11.03 20.62 -0.46
CA ILE A 12 -10.39 19.36 -0.85
C ILE A 12 -8.86 19.45 -0.67
N ASN A 13 -8.24 20.58 -1.03
CA ASN A 13 -6.81 20.80 -0.83
C ASN A 13 -6.41 20.79 0.65
N ARG A 14 -7.27 21.32 1.54
CA ARG A 14 -7.09 21.24 3.00
C ARG A 14 -7.25 19.80 3.50
N LEU A 15 -8.27 19.10 3.03
CA LEU A 15 -8.49 17.69 3.36
C LEU A 15 -7.30 16.82 2.94
N ALA A 16 -6.76 17.02 1.74
CA ALA A 16 -5.56 16.31 1.27
C ALA A 16 -4.34 16.58 2.16
N THR A 17 -4.18 17.78 2.72
CA THR A 17 -3.13 18.06 3.73
C THR A 17 -3.36 17.24 4.99
N ILE A 18 -4.60 17.21 5.49
CA ILE A 18 -4.96 16.47 6.70
C ILE A 18 -4.71 14.97 6.51
N VAL A 19 -5.12 14.41 5.37
CA VAL A 19 -4.86 13.01 5.01
C VAL A 19 -3.36 12.72 4.96
N LEU A 20 -2.55 13.61 4.36
CA LEU A 20 -1.10 13.44 4.31
C LEU A 20 -0.46 13.43 5.73
N VAL A 21 -0.93 14.30 6.62
CA VAL A 21 -0.45 14.34 8.01
C VAL A 21 -0.81 13.05 8.75
N PHE A 22 -2.07 12.63 8.67
CA PHE A 22 -2.50 11.36 9.28
C PHE A 22 -1.75 10.16 8.71
N TYR A 23 -1.51 10.15 7.40
CA TYR A 23 -0.72 9.13 6.74
C TYR A 23 0.70 9.04 7.30
N PHE A 24 1.35 10.19 7.51
CA PHE A 24 2.69 10.24 8.10
C PHE A 24 2.70 9.72 9.55
N ILE A 25 1.71 10.12 10.37
CA ILE A 25 1.56 9.62 11.74
C ILE A 25 1.37 8.10 11.75
N PHE A 26 0.48 7.59 10.89
CA PHE A 26 0.23 6.16 10.75
C PHE A 26 1.48 5.41 10.31
N LEU A 27 2.25 5.95 9.36
CA LEU A 27 3.48 5.35 8.87
C LEU A 27 4.53 5.26 9.98
N LEU A 28 4.70 6.31 10.79
CA LEU A 28 5.57 6.28 11.96
C LEU A 28 5.12 5.21 12.97
N GLN A 29 3.82 5.16 13.26
CA GLN A 29 3.29 4.12 14.15
C GLN A 29 3.59 2.72 13.61
N GLN A 30 3.33 2.46 12.33
CA GLN A 30 3.53 1.16 11.69
C GLN A 30 4.99 0.67 11.72
N PHE A 31 5.97 1.58 11.57
CA PHE A 31 7.38 1.19 11.54
C PHE A 31 8.08 1.18 12.90
N PHE A 32 7.64 2.02 13.83
CA PHE A 32 8.31 2.23 15.12
C PHE A 32 7.58 1.61 16.32
N THR A 33 6.32 1.19 16.19
CA THR A 33 5.64 0.46 17.27
C THR A 33 5.73 -1.06 17.07
N SER A 34 5.99 -1.80 18.15
CA SER A 34 5.92 -3.25 18.12
C SER A 34 4.45 -3.66 18.10
N SER A 35 4.02 -4.33 17.03
CA SER A 35 2.66 -4.88 16.91
C SER A 35 2.43 -6.13 17.77
N SER A 36 3.44 -6.58 18.53
CA SER A 36 3.36 -7.85 19.26
C SER A 36 2.88 -7.65 20.69
N PRO A 37 1.97 -8.50 21.23
CA PRO A 37 1.62 -8.48 22.64
C PRO A 37 2.88 -8.56 23.50
N ALA A 38 2.96 -7.78 24.58
CA ALA A 38 4.13 -7.75 25.47
C ALA A 38 4.52 -9.16 26.00
N THR A 39 3.55 -10.07 26.06
CA THR A 39 3.69 -11.46 26.51
C THR A 39 4.30 -12.41 25.47
N SER A 40 4.42 -12.02 24.20
CA SER A 40 4.82 -12.90 23.08
C SER A 40 6.34 -13.08 22.88
N LYS A 41 7.18 -12.35 23.64
CA LYS A 41 8.65 -12.32 23.50
C LYS A 41 9.16 -12.04 22.07
N ALA A 42 8.35 -11.48 21.18
CA ALA A 42 8.78 -11.15 19.82
C ALA A 42 9.60 -9.86 19.79
N VAL A 43 10.64 -9.83 18.97
CA VAL A 43 11.45 -8.62 18.71
C VAL A 43 10.69 -7.67 17.79
N LYS A 44 10.00 -8.23 16.78
CA LYS A 44 9.16 -7.48 15.85
C LYS A 44 8.08 -8.38 15.26
N SER A 45 6.94 -7.81 14.95
CA SER A 45 5.85 -8.51 14.27
C SER A 45 5.35 -7.75 13.05
N TYR A 46 4.79 -8.52 12.12
CA TYR A 46 4.17 -8.01 10.90
C TYR A 46 2.84 -8.69 10.71
N GLU A 47 1.86 -7.92 10.26
CA GLU A 47 0.52 -8.40 9.99
C GLU A 47 0.24 -8.25 8.50
N VAL A 48 -0.20 -9.34 7.86
CA VAL A 48 -0.53 -9.36 6.44
C VAL A 48 -1.93 -9.94 6.27
N TYR A 49 -2.81 -9.14 5.67
CA TYR A 49 -4.19 -9.51 5.36
C TYR A 49 -4.27 -10.31 4.06
N ASN A 50 -5.40 -10.97 3.84
CA ASN A 50 -5.74 -11.63 2.58
C ASN A 50 -4.76 -12.74 2.19
N VAL A 51 -4.16 -13.42 3.18
CA VAL A 51 -3.37 -14.62 2.92
C VAL A 51 -4.34 -15.79 2.74
N LYS A 52 -4.17 -16.55 1.65
CA LYS A 52 -5.00 -17.73 1.38
C LYS A 52 -4.51 -18.89 2.23
N LEU A 53 -5.44 -19.49 2.97
CA LEU A 53 -5.19 -20.67 3.80
C LEU A 53 -5.62 -21.93 3.06
N ASN A 54 -4.72 -22.91 2.97
CA ASN A 54 -5.08 -24.28 2.61
C ASN A 54 -4.99 -25.14 3.88
N TYR A 55 -6.11 -25.76 4.27
CA TYR A 55 -6.18 -26.58 5.48
C TYR A 55 -5.40 -27.88 5.30
N PHE A 56 -4.52 -28.19 6.26
CA PHE A 56 -3.88 -29.51 6.29
C PHE A 56 -4.71 -30.58 7.01
N THR A 57 -5.61 -30.25 7.94
CA THR A 57 -6.49 -31.23 8.61
C THR A 57 -7.66 -30.59 9.37
N ASN A 58 -8.77 -31.33 9.48
CA ASN A 58 -9.89 -31.06 10.39
C ASN A 58 -9.52 -31.50 11.83
N LYS A 59 -8.90 -30.65 12.67
CA LYS A 59 -8.81 -30.90 14.12
C LYS A 59 -8.86 -29.63 14.98
N ALA A 60 -9.26 -29.85 16.24
CA ALA A 60 -9.83 -28.95 17.25
C ALA A 60 -9.17 -27.57 17.48
N GLU A 61 -9.98 -26.68 18.09
CA GLU A 61 -9.67 -25.30 18.47
C GLU A 61 -8.30 -25.15 19.14
N ASP A 62 -7.55 -24.13 18.72
CA ASP A 62 -6.24 -23.83 19.27
C ASP A 62 -6.39 -23.19 20.67
N PRO A 63 -5.69 -23.70 21.69
CA PRO A 63 -5.75 -23.12 23.03
C PRO A 63 -5.15 -21.72 23.02
N LEU A 64 -5.72 -20.78 23.80
CA LEU A 64 -5.27 -19.38 23.89
C LEU A 64 -3.75 -19.22 24.13
N LYS A 65 -3.12 -20.20 24.78
CA LYS A 65 -1.68 -20.26 25.02
C LYS A 65 -0.85 -20.32 23.72
N SER A 66 -1.35 -20.97 22.66
CA SER A 66 -0.64 -21.01 21.37
C SER A 66 -0.63 -19.63 20.71
N TRP A 67 -1.70 -18.84 20.86
CA TRP A 67 -1.79 -17.47 20.33
C TRP A 67 -0.68 -16.52 20.82
N PHE A 68 -0.07 -16.77 22.00
CA PHE A 68 1.07 -16.02 22.52
C PHE A 68 2.43 -16.66 22.22
N ASN A 69 2.44 -17.97 21.98
CA ASN A 69 3.64 -18.80 21.83
C ASN A 69 3.88 -19.30 20.40
N ASP A 70 3.06 -18.91 19.44
CA ASP A 70 3.24 -19.21 18.02
C ASP A 70 3.96 -18.06 17.31
N THR A 71 4.77 -18.42 16.33
CA THR A 71 5.58 -17.55 15.45
C THR A 71 4.69 -17.01 14.34
N VAL A 72 3.78 -17.85 13.85
CA VAL A 72 2.74 -17.51 12.90
C VAL A 72 1.37 -17.67 13.55
N VAL A 73 0.66 -16.56 13.75
CA VAL A 73 -0.71 -16.58 14.28
C VAL A 73 -1.69 -16.27 13.14
N VAL A 74 -2.65 -17.16 12.93
CA VAL A 74 -3.65 -17.06 11.86
C VAL A 74 -5.01 -16.71 12.47
N GLN A 75 -5.56 -15.56 12.11
CA GLN A 75 -6.95 -15.20 12.40
C GLN A 75 -7.83 -15.66 11.24
N LYS A 76 -8.74 -16.60 11.53
CA LYS A 76 -9.46 -17.37 10.50
C LYS A 76 -10.57 -16.55 9.83
N THR A 77 -10.46 -16.46 8.51
CA THR A 77 -11.49 -16.11 7.50
C THR A 77 -11.07 -16.80 6.20
N ASP A 78 -11.94 -16.91 5.18
CA ASP A 78 -11.59 -17.50 3.85
C ASP A 78 -10.31 -16.88 3.24
N ARG A 79 -10.09 -15.61 3.58
CA ARG A 79 -8.89 -14.81 3.35
C ARG A 79 -8.43 -14.31 4.71
N ALA A 80 -7.35 -14.87 5.25
CA ALA A 80 -6.99 -14.71 6.64
C ALA A 80 -6.06 -13.52 6.90
N LEU A 81 -6.05 -13.05 8.15
CA LEU A 81 -5.01 -12.18 8.68
C LEU A 81 -3.93 -13.04 9.34
N VAL A 82 -2.70 -12.94 8.84
CA VAL A 82 -1.55 -13.69 9.35
C VAL A 82 -0.58 -12.75 10.04
N HIS A 83 -0.25 -13.07 11.28
CA HIS A 83 0.72 -12.37 12.10
C HIS A 83 2.02 -13.17 12.11
N LEU A 84 3.10 -12.61 11.57
CA LEU A 84 4.45 -13.16 11.66
C LEU A 84 5.21 -12.46 12.78
N ARG A 85 5.77 -13.23 13.71
CA ARG A 85 6.54 -12.74 14.85
C ARG A 85 7.98 -13.22 14.76
N PHE A 86 8.92 -12.32 14.55
CA PHE A 86 10.35 -12.63 14.61
C PHE A 86 10.80 -12.69 16.08
N ARG A 87 11.38 -13.81 16.49
CA ARG A 87 11.80 -14.04 17.90
C ARG A 87 13.25 -13.72 18.18
N SER A 88 14.10 -13.73 17.15
CA SER A 88 15.50 -13.35 17.27
C SER A 88 15.87 -12.30 16.23
N TYR A 89 16.92 -11.54 16.53
CA TYR A 89 17.51 -10.61 15.58
C TYR A 89 18.07 -11.33 14.35
N ASP A 90 18.57 -12.57 14.49
CA ASP A 90 19.05 -13.37 13.37
C ASP A 90 17.93 -13.67 12.35
N GLN A 91 16.72 -14.00 12.85
CA GLN A 91 15.56 -14.17 11.97
C GLN A 91 15.17 -12.84 11.32
N LEU A 92 15.14 -11.75 12.10
CA LEU A 92 14.72 -10.43 11.63
C LEU A 92 15.66 -9.83 10.56
N PHE A 93 16.96 -10.07 10.67
CA PHE A 93 17.98 -9.56 9.74
C PHE A 93 18.44 -10.59 8.70
N SER A 94 17.80 -11.75 8.65
CA SER A 94 18.02 -12.73 7.58
C SER A 94 17.61 -12.16 6.22
N LEU A 95 18.26 -12.62 5.14
CA LEU A 95 17.98 -12.16 3.78
C LEU A 95 16.49 -12.24 3.39
N PRO A 96 15.76 -13.36 3.65
CA PRO A 96 14.34 -13.44 3.31
C PRO A 96 13.49 -12.41 4.08
N ALA A 97 13.80 -12.19 5.36
CA ALA A 97 13.13 -11.18 6.17
C ALA A 97 13.45 -9.76 5.71
N LEU A 98 14.69 -9.47 5.30
CA LEU A 98 15.07 -8.17 4.76
C LEU A 98 14.37 -7.86 3.43
N LEU A 99 14.27 -8.85 2.52
CA LEU A 99 13.55 -8.69 1.26
C LEU A 99 12.07 -8.39 1.49
N PHE A 100 11.41 -9.15 2.37
CA PHE A 100 10.03 -8.87 2.77
C PHE A 100 9.88 -7.47 3.38
N GLN A 101 10.73 -7.10 4.35
CA GLN A 101 10.69 -5.79 4.99
C GLN A 101 10.92 -4.63 4.01
N PHE A 102 11.83 -4.81 3.06
CA PHE A 102 12.05 -3.83 2.02
C PHE A 102 10.81 -3.69 1.11
N SER A 103 10.21 -4.82 0.71
CA SER A 103 9.02 -4.81 -0.15
C SER A 103 7.81 -4.13 0.50
N ILE A 104 7.59 -4.34 1.81
CA ILE A 104 6.48 -3.69 2.52
C ILE A 104 6.73 -2.19 2.65
N VAL A 105 7.97 -1.76 2.86
CA VAL A 105 8.35 -0.33 2.84
C VAL A 105 8.07 0.28 1.48
N VAL A 106 8.47 -0.37 0.39
CA VAL A 106 8.20 0.11 -0.98
C VAL A 106 6.70 0.23 -1.22
N TYR A 107 5.90 -0.75 -0.81
CA TYR A 107 4.45 -0.71 -0.92
C TYR A 107 3.84 0.51 -0.21
N TRP A 108 4.25 0.79 1.03
CA TRP A 108 3.82 2.00 1.75
C TRP A 108 4.32 3.29 1.07
N LEU A 109 5.56 3.33 0.56
CA LEU A 109 6.04 4.50 -0.16
C LEU A 109 5.22 4.80 -1.42
N LEU A 110 4.74 3.78 -2.13
CA LEU A 110 3.83 3.96 -3.28
C LEU A 110 2.51 4.62 -2.87
N ILE A 111 1.90 4.20 -1.75
CA ILE A 111 0.68 4.83 -1.21
C ILE A 111 0.97 6.30 -0.88
N GLY A 112 2.08 6.57 -0.20
CA GLY A 112 2.50 7.93 0.14
C GLY A 112 2.69 8.82 -1.09
N ALA A 113 3.33 8.29 -2.14
CA ALA A 113 3.53 8.99 -3.40
C ALA A 113 2.20 9.36 -4.07
N ILE A 114 1.22 8.45 -4.07
CA ILE A 114 -0.14 8.73 -4.59
C ILE A 114 -0.78 9.90 -3.82
N ILE A 115 -0.74 9.88 -2.49
CA ILE A 115 -1.31 10.95 -1.65
C ILE A 115 -0.63 12.30 -1.94
N ILE A 116 0.71 12.30 -2.09
CA ILE A 116 1.46 13.51 -2.43
C ILE A 116 1.05 14.04 -3.81
N LEU A 117 0.90 13.18 -4.82
CA LEU A 117 0.47 13.61 -6.15
C LEU A 117 -0.93 14.21 -6.13
N ILE A 118 -1.87 13.59 -5.41
CA ILE A 118 -3.22 14.13 -5.21
C ILE A 118 -3.15 15.53 -4.58
N LYS A 119 -2.33 15.68 -3.53
CA LYS A 119 -2.12 16.97 -2.87
C LYS A 119 -1.53 18.02 -3.82
N MET A 120 -0.51 17.66 -4.59
CA MET A 120 0.12 18.54 -5.57
C MET A 120 -0.86 18.96 -6.67
N PHE A 121 -1.72 18.05 -7.12
CA PHE A 121 -2.77 18.33 -8.11
C PHE A 121 -3.74 19.39 -7.57
N PHE A 122 -4.34 19.17 -6.40
CA PHE A 122 -5.29 20.13 -5.83
C PHE A 122 -4.63 21.48 -5.49
N GLN A 123 -3.37 21.48 -5.05
CA GLN A 123 -2.63 22.71 -4.83
C GLN A 123 -2.43 23.49 -6.15
N SER A 124 -2.15 22.80 -7.26
CA SER A 124 -2.03 23.42 -8.58
C SER A 124 -3.34 24.09 -9.01
N LEU A 125 -4.48 23.42 -8.79
CA LEU A 125 -5.81 23.96 -9.09
C LEU A 125 -6.13 25.24 -8.29
N THR A 126 -5.68 25.35 -7.04
CA THR A 126 -5.86 26.59 -6.25
C THR A 126 -5.10 27.81 -6.78
N LYS A 127 -4.14 27.61 -7.70
CA LYS A 127 -3.33 28.67 -8.31
C LYS A 127 -3.80 29.04 -9.72
N ASP A 128 -5.02 28.64 -10.11
CA ASP A 128 -5.58 28.78 -11.47
C ASP A 128 -4.75 28.12 -12.59
N LYS A 129 -3.81 27.24 -12.23
CA LYS A 129 -2.99 26.50 -13.20
C LYS A 129 -3.68 25.19 -13.53
N VAL A 130 -4.77 25.24 -14.27
CA VAL A 130 -5.63 24.06 -14.51
C VAL A 130 -5.07 23.25 -15.68
N PHE A 131 -5.01 23.82 -16.88
CA PHE A 131 -4.50 23.16 -18.09
C PHE A 131 -3.00 23.41 -18.24
N THR A 132 -2.19 22.59 -17.57
CA THR A 132 -0.73 22.65 -17.68
C THR A 132 -0.15 21.26 -17.88
N ILE A 133 0.99 21.19 -18.58
CA ILE A 133 1.77 19.95 -18.74
C ILE A 133 2.05 19.32 -17.37
N ARG A 134 2.35 20.15 -16.36
CA ARG A 134 2.58 19.69 -14.99
C ARG A 134 1.39 18.91 -14.43
N ASN A 135 0.17 19.40 -14.60
CA ASN A 135 -1.02 18.70 -14.10
C ASN A 135 -1.30 17.41 -14.87
N ALA A 136 -1.11 17.44 -16.20
CA ALA A 136 -1.21 16.24 -17.02
C ALA A 136 -0.23 15.16 -16.53
N SER A 137 1.03 15.54 -16.31
CA SER A 137 2.05 14.64 -15.77
C SER A 137 1.70 14.11 -14.38
N ILE A 138 1.15 14.94 -13.48
CA ILE A 138 0.72 14.50 -12.14
C ILE A 138 -0.37 13.42 -12.25
N ILE A 139 -1.36 13.62 -13.12
CA ILE A 139 -2.45 12.64 -13.34
C ILE A 139 -1.89 11.34 -13.92
N ILE A 140 -1.02 11.43 -14.94
CA ILE A 140 -0.40 10.26 -15.57
C ILE A 140 0.46 9.49 -14.57
N TRP A 141 1.36 10.15 -13.83
CA TRP A 141 2.17 9.47 -12.82
C TRP A 141 1.32 8.85 -11.70
N GLY A 142 0.27 9.55 -11.25
CA GLY A 142 -0.66 9.03 -10.26
C GLY A 142 -1.38 7.76 -10.77
N SER A 143 -1.77 7.75 -12.04
CA SER A 143 -2.41 6.60 -12.66
C SER A 143 -1.48 5.39 -12.77
N LEU A 144 -0.21 5.60 -13.12
CA LEU A 144 0.79 4.53 -13.18
C LEU A 144 1.05 3.95 -11.79
N LEU A 145 1.14 4.79 -10.76
CA LEU A 145 1.29 4.33 -9.37
C LEU A 145 0.08 3.50 -8.91
N LEU A 146 -1.14 3.90 -9.26
CA LEU A 146 -2.35 3.12 -8.97
C LEU A 146 -2.34 1.73 -9.63
N ILE A 147 -1.83 1.64 -10.86
CA ILE A 147 -1.66 0.36 -11.57
C ILE A 147 -0.59 -0.50 -10.91
N CYS A 148 0.53 0.10 -10.48
CA CYS A 148 1.64 -0.60 -9.82
C CYS A 148 1.32 -1.04 -8.38
N LEU A 149 0.37 -0.39 -7.71
CA LEU A 149 0.06 -0.66 -6.30
C LEU A 149 -0.34 -2.12 -6.02
N PRO A 150 -1.28 -2.76 -6.76
CA PRO A 150 -1.62 -4.16 -6.55
C PRO A 150 -0.46 -5.10 -6.89
N ILE A 151 0.39 -4.75 -7.86
CA ILE A 151 1.61 -5.52 -8.18
C ILE A 151 2.57 -5.51 -6.99
N ALA A 152 2.81 -4.33 -6.40
CA ALA A 152 3.66 -4.21 -5.22
C ALA A 152 3.07 -4.95 -4.01
N ARG A 153 1.74 -4.91 -3.84
CA ARG A 153 1.03 -5.66 -2.79
C ARG A 153 1.23 -7.17 -2.98
N TRP A 154 0.96 -7.68 -4.18
CA TRP A 154 1.16 -9.08 -4.53
C TRP A 154 2.60 -9.53 -4.28
N PHE A 155 3.59 -8.76 -4.75
CA PHE A 155 5.00 -9.08 -4.56
C PHE A 155 5.41 -9.10 -3.09
N SER A 156 4.89 -8.15 -2.29
CA SER A 156 5.14 -8.12 -0.84
C SER A 156 4.56 -9.33 -0.11
N GLN A 157 3.40 -9.82 -0.55
CA GLN A 157 2.78 -11.00 0.04
C GLN A 157 3.49 -12.30 -0.40
N GLU A 158 3.99 -12.38 -1.64
CA GLU A 158 4.88 -13.49 -2.05
C GLU A 158 6.13 -13.56 -1.17
N LEU A 159 6.79 -12.41 -0.97
CA LEU A 159 7.98 -12.35 -0.13
C LEU A 159 7.67 -12.68 1.34
N PHE A 160 6.50 -12.29 1.83
CA PHE A 160 6.03 -12.67 3.16
C PHE A 160 5.89 -14.19 3.31
N VAL A 161 5.16 -14.84 2.39
CA VAL A 161 4.97 -16.30 2.40
C VAL A 161 6.31 -17.03 2.21
N SER A 162 7.16 -16.55 1.29
CA SER A 162 8.49 -17.10 1.05
C SER A 162 9.39 -16.96 2.28
N CYS A 163 9.33 -15.84 3.00
CA CYS A 163 10.08 -15.62 4.24
C CYS A 163 9.70 -16.66 5.30
N ILE A 164 8.41 -16.89 5.50
CA ILE A 164 7.91 -17.90 6.44
C ILE A 164 8.43 -19.29 6.08
N ASN A 165 8.36 -19.66 4.80
CA ASN A 165 8.76 -20.99 4.32
C ASN A 165 10.28 -21.22 4.40
N GLN A 166 11.09 -20.26 3.94
CA GLN A 166 12.56 -20.40 3.90
C GLN A 166 13.20 -20.39 5.28
N LEU A 167 12.62 -19.65 6.22
CA LEU A 167 13.10 -19.62 7.61
C LEU A 167 12.45 -20.70 8.48
N HIS A 168 11.62 -21.58 7.89
CA HIS A 168 10.87 -22.62 8.58
C HIS A 168 10.09 -22.09 9.81
N LEU A 169 9.52 -20.89 9.68
CA LEU A 169 8.81 -20.21 10.78
C LEU A 169 7.34 -20.66 10.90
N ASN A 170 6.85 -21.46 9.95
CA ASN A 170 5.47 -21.89 9.95
C ASN A 170 5.20 -22.96 11.01
N ASP A 171 4.95 -22.53 12.24
CA ASP A 171 4.38 -23.34 13.30
C ASP A 171 2.84 -23.36 13.28
N SER A 172 2.23 -22.66 12.32
CA SER A 172 0.79 -22.72 12.09
C SER A 172 0.40 -24.03 11.38
N LYS A 173 -0.81 -24.51 11.65
CA LYS A 173 -1.36 -25.74 11.04
C LYS A 173 -1.84 -25.55 9.60
N TYR A 174 -1.47 -24.45 8.94
CA TYR A 174 -1.97 -24.04 7.63
C TYR A 174 -0.85 -23.99 6.59
N ALA A 175 -1.17 -24.41 5.36
CA ALA A 175 -0.39 -23.99 4.20
C ALA A 175 -0.80 -22.54 3.88
N LEU A 176 0.18 -21.64 3.93
CA LEU A 176 0.00 -20.25 3.55
C LEU A 176 0.35 -20.09 2.08
N SER A 177 -0.51 -19.40 1.34
CA SER A 177 -0.25 -18.98 -0.03
C SER A 177 -0.73 -17.55 -0.25
N ASN A 178 -0.16 -16.89 -1.25
CA ASN A 178 -0.60 -15.56 -1.66
C ASN A 178 -2.09 -15.59 -2.05
N GLY A 179 -2.88 -14.72 -1.43
CA GLY A 179 -4.29 -14.50 -1.73
C GLY A 179 -4.56 -13.15 -2.42
N GLU A 180 -3.52 -12.34 -2.65
CA GLU A 180 -3.58 -11.14 -3.47
C GLU A 180 -3.55 -11.49 -4.96
N GLY A 181 -4.21 -10.63 -5.74
CA GLY A 181 -4.14 -10.68 -7.21
C GLY A 181 -3.24 -9.56 -7.72
N ILE A 182 -2.60 -9.79 -8.87
CA ILE A 182 -1.82 -8.77 -9.58
C ILE A 182 -2.73 -7.66 -10.14
N ILE A 183 -4.00 -8.00 -10.42
CA ILE A 183 -5.04 -7.07 -10.87
C ILE A 183 -6.06 -6.88 -9.74
N ALA A 184 -6.37 -5.62 -9.43
CA ALA A 184 -7.36 -5.26 -8.43
C ALA A 184 -8.16 -4.01 -8.85
N SER A 185 -9.02 -3.51 -7.97
CA SER A 185 -9.81 -2.30 -8.21
C SER A 185 -8.95 -1.08 -8.55
N GLU A 186 -7.76 -1.00 -7.94
CA GLU A 186 -6.77 0.04 -8.12
C GLU A 186 -6.20 0.04 -9.54
N THR A 187 -6.07 -1.14 -10.17
CA THR A 187 -5.69 -1.26 -11.59
C THR A 187 -6.73 -0.61 -12.48
N VAL A 188 -8.02 -0.88 -12.24
CA VAL A 188 -9.12 -0.31 -13.04
C VAL A 188 -9.19 1.20 -12.86
N MET A 189 -9.14 1.70 -11.62
CA MET A 189 -9.09 3.12 -11.33
C MET A 189 -7.87 3.80 -11.96
N GLY A 190 -6.72 3.14 -11.93
CA GLY A 190 -5.50 3.58 -12.58
C GLY A 190 -5.65 3.70 -14.09
N LEU A 191 -6.18 2.67 -14.77
CA LEU A 191 -6.43 2.71 -16.22
C LEU A 191 -7.40 3.82 -16.63
N ILE A 192 -8.49 4.00 -15.89
CA ILE A 192 -9.44 5.10 -16.12
C ILE A 192 -8.75 6.46 -15.96
N THR A 193 -7.99 6.63 -14.87
CA THR A 193 -7.26 7.88 -14.59
C THR A 193 -6.19 8.15 -15.64
N LEU A 194 -5.54 7.10 -16.17
CA LEU A 194 -4.56 7.21 -17.24
C LEU A 194 -5.21 7.70 -18.53
N ALA A 195 -6.36 7.13 -18.92
CA ALA A 195 -7.12 7.58 -20.08
C ALA A 195 -7.51 9.07 -19.95
N PHE A 196 -8.00 9.49 -18.78
CA PHE A 196 -8.25 10.89 -18.50
C PHE A 196 -6.99 11.75 -18.56
N GLY A 197 -5.87 11.29 -18.00
CA GLY A 197 -4.59 12.00 -18.02
C GLY A 197 -4.05 12.21 -19.44
N LEU A 198 -4.18 11.20 -20.30
CA LEU A 198 -3.78 11.27 -21.71
C LEU A 198 -4.69 12.23 -22.49
N ALA A 199 -6.01 12.13 -22.34
CA ALA A 199 -6.94 13.06 -22.97
C ALA A 199 -6.70 14.51 -22.52
N PHE A 200 -6.43 14.69 -21.23
CA PHE A 200 -6.08 15.98 -20.65
C PHE A 200 -4.77 16.54 -21.23
N LYS A 201 -3.76 15.68 -21.39
CA LYS A 201 -2.49 16.05 -22.02
C LYS A 201 -2.71 16.53 -23.46
N VAL A 202 -3.45 15.78 -24.27
CA VAL A 202 -3.78 16.18 -25.66
C VAL A 202 -4.47 17.54 -25.69
N GLY A 203 -5.41 17.80 -24.76
CA GLY A 203 -6.05 19.10 -24.64
C GLY A 203 -5.09 20.24 -24.27
N VAL A 204 -4.07 19.97 -23.45
CA VAL A 204 -3.01 20.94 -23.13
C VAL A 204 -2.13 21.21 -24.36
N ASP A 205 -1.75 20.16 -25.08
CA ASP A 205 -0.88 20.25 -26.25
C ASP A 205 -1.56 21.06 -27.37
N ILE A 206 -2.84 20.77 -27.69
CA ILE A 206 -3.64 21.53 -28.67
C ILE A 206 -3.76 23.01 -28.27
N LYS A 207 -3.95 23.30 -26.97
CA LYS A 207 -4.03 24.68 -26.49
C LYS A 207 -2.72 25.42 -26.74
N GLN A 208 -1.59 24.79 -26.42
CA GLN A 208 -0.26 25.38 -26.62
C GLN A 208 0.07 25.60 -28.09
N GLU A 209 -0.28 24.65 -28.95
CA GLU A 209 -0.15 24.81 -30.40
C GLU A 209 -0.94 26.03 -30.86
N ASN A 210 -2.23 26.13 -30.52
CA ASN A 210 -3.07 27.27 -30.91
C ASN A 210 -2.56 28.62 -30.37
N GLU A 211 -2.01 28.66 -29.15
CA GLU A 211 -1.40 29.88 -28.58
C GLU A 211 -0.05 30.23 -29.21
N SER A 212 0.64 29.29 -29.86
CA SER A 212 1.91 29.53 -30.58
C SER A 212 1.72 30.04 -32.01
N PHE A 213 0.53 29.85 -32.59
CA PHE A 213 0.18 30.30 -33.94
C PHE A 213 -0.39 31.74 -33.98
N VAL A 214 -0.78 32.30 -32.83
CA VAL A 214 -1.31 33.67 -32.67
C VAL A 214 -0.20 34.61 -32.21
#